data_AF-X1TIQ4-F1
#
_entry.id   AF-X1TIQ4-F1
#
_cell.length_a   1.000
_cell.length_b   1.000
_cell.length_c   1.000
_cell.angle_alpha   90.00
_cell.angle_beta   90.00
_cell.angle_gamma   90.00
#
_symmetry.space_group_name_H-M   'P 1'
#
loop_
_entity.id
_entity.type
_entity.pdbx_description
1 polymer ?
#
loop_
_entity_poly.entity_id
_entity_poly.type
_entity_poly.pdbx_seq_one_letter_code
_entity_poly.pdbx_strand_id
1 'polypeptide(L)'
;WLQADVIIYSLPVYHMGIPGQVKCFIDRLGNSLFGTYKNLFGSGEDTLPRLMKVIGSIVQGAHIFSGQEHTLTDLINHALMMQSIPVTGDMWESYIGAAGWTNNKIDRNAMEDDFKKGNFDTRVAV
;
A
#
# COMPACT_ATOMS: atom_id res chain seq x y z
N TRP A 1 -10.82 -9.99 -2.99
CA TRP A 1 -11.20 -8.58 -2.72
C TRP A 1 -12.63 -8.48 -2.18
N LEU A 2 -13.67 -8.83 -2.95
CA LEU A 2 -15.07 -8.70 -2.52
C LEU A 2 -15.41 -9.37 -1.18
N GLN A 3 -14.98 -10.61 -1.00
CA GLN A 3 -15.23 -11.43 0.20
C GLN A 3 -14.35 -11.07 1.42
N ALA A 4 -13.40 -10.15 1.28
CA ALA A 4 -12.45 -9.84 2.34
C ALA A 4 -12.96 -8.69 3.21
N ASP A 5 -12.90 -8.82 4.53
CA ASP A 5 -13.12 -7.70 5.47
C ASP A 5 -11.87 -6.83 5.61
N VAL A 6 -10.70 -7.48 5.54
CA VAL A 6 -9.37 -6.88 5.68
C VAL A 6 -8.52 -7.22 4.47
N ILE A 7 -7.76 -6.24 3.97
CA ILE A 7 -6.85 -6.39 2.84
C ILE A 7 -5.51 -5.80 3.22
N ILE A 8 -4.44 -6.58 3.02
CA ILE A 8 -3.06 -6.11 3.20
C ILE A 8 -2.38 -6.08 1.83
N TYR A 9 -1.95 -4.90 1.40
CA TYR A 9 -1.09 -4.75 0.22
C TYR A 9 0.37 -4.80 0.66
N SER A 10 1.15 -5.76 0.16
CA SER A 10 2.58 -5.87 0.43
C SER A 10 3.35 -5.81 -0.88
N LEU A 11 3.96 -4.67 -1.18
CA LEU A 11 4.48 -4.38 -2.53
C LEU A 11 5.92 -3.88 -2.49
N PRO A 12 6.74 -4.19 -3.52
CA PRO A 12 7.98 -3.46 -3.72
C PRO A 12 7.70 -2.06 -4.26
N VAL A 13 8.59 -1.10 -3.98
CA VAL A 13 8.60 0.17 -4.71
C VAL A 13 9.16 -0.07 -6.10
N TYR A 14 8.44 0.39 -7.13
CA TYR A 14 8.92 0.38 -8.50
C TYR A 14 8.85 1.78 -9.08
N HIS A 15 10.00 2.36 -9.43
CA HIS A 15 10.11 3.71 -9.98
C HIS A 15 9.33 4.77 -9.16
N MET A 16 9.54 4.77 -7.84
CA MET A 16 8.93 5.69 -6.87
C MET A 16 7.41 5.54 -6.66
N GLY A 17 6.80 4.43 -7.09
CA GLY A 17 5.37 4.17 -6.86
C GLY A 17 5.02 2.68 -6.84
N ILE A 18 3.72 2.39 -6.94
CA ILE A 18 3.23 1.01 -7.00
C ILE A 18 3.66 0.32 -8.31
N PRO A 19 3.87 -1.02 -8.29
CA PRO A 19 4.14 -1.77 -9.51
C PRO A 19 3.00 -1.64 -10.53
N GLY A 20 3.34 -1.57 -11.82
CA GLY A 20 2.35 -1.42 -12.90
C GLY A 20 1.29 -2.51 -12.90
N GLN A 21 1.65 -3.75 -12.51
CA GLN A 21 0.71 -4.86 -12.36
C GLN A 21 -0.39 -4.55 -11.33
N VAL A 22 -0.02 -3.93 -10.22
CA VAL A 22 -0.94 -3.56 -9.15
C VAL A 22 -1.79 -2.36 -9.55
N LYS A 23 -1.19 -1.36 -10.22
CA LYS A 23 -1.95 -0.23 -10.77
C LYS A 23 -3.03 -0.72 -11.74
N CYS A 24 -2.67 -1.59 -12.67
CA CYS A 24 -3.62 -2.20 -13.60
C CYS A 24 -4.73 -2.96 -12.88
N PHE A 25 -4.39 -3.74 -11.84
CA PHE A 25 -5.39 -4.45 -11.03
C PHE A 25 -6.38 -3.48 -10.35
N ILE A 26 -5.88 -2.43 -9.68
CA ILE A 26 -6.70 -1.44 -8.98
C ILE A 26 -7.61 -0.68 -9.95
N ASP A 27 -7.09 -0.28 -11.11
CA ASP A 27 -7.87 0.44 -12.13
C ASP A 27 -9.03 -0.41 -12.66
N ARG A 28 -8.76 -1.70 -12.93
CA ARG A 28 -9.80 -2.63 -13.38
C ARG A 28 -10.81 -2.91 -12.26
N LEU A 29 -10.34 -3.07 -11.02
CA LEU A 29 -11.20 -3.30 -9.86
C LEU A 29 -12.21 -2.16 -9.67
N GLY A 30 -11.75 -0.91 -9.65
CA GLY A 30 -12.63 0.25 -9.50
C GLY A 30 -13.66 0.32 -10.62
N ASN A 31 -13.21 0.21 -11.88
CA ASN A 31 -14.11 0.22 -13.05
C ASN A 31 -15.15 -0.91 -13.02
N SER A 32 -14.74 -2.13 -12.65
CA SER A 32 -15.65 -3.27 -12.52
C SER A 32 -16.67 -3.07 -11.41
N LEU A 33 -16.30 -2.45 -10.28
CA LEU A 33 -17.22 -2.23 -9.16
C LEU A 33 -18.23 -1.12 -9.46
N PHE A 34 -17.84 -0.04 -10.15
CA PHE A 34 -18.79 0.93 -10.68
C PHE A 34 -19.84 0.26 -11.57
N GLY A 35 -19.41 -0.59 -12.50
CA GLY A 35 -20.34 -1.33 -13.37
C GLY A 35 -21.24 -2.32 -12.59
N THR A 36 -20.68 -3.01 -11.59
CA THR A 36 -21.39 -4.02 -10.80
C THR A 36 -22.46 -3.40 -9.89
N TYR A 37 -22.14 -2.27 -9.26
CA TYR A 37 -23.02 -1.63 -8.27
C TYR A 37 -23.88 -0.51 -8.84
N LYS A 38 -23.80 -0.22 -10.14
CA LYS A 38 -24.60 0.82 -10.80
C LYS A 38 -26.09 0.74 -10.49
N ASN A 39 -26.64 -0.48 -10.44
CA ASN A 39 -28.07 -0.70 -10.21
C ASN A 39 -28.53 -0.42 -8.77
N LEU A 40 -27.60 -0.18 -7.83
CA LEU A 40 -27.91 0.17 -6.44
C LEU A 40 -28.25 1.65 -6.27
N PHE A 41 -27.94 2.49 -7.27
CA PHE A 41 -28.07 3.95 -7.19
C PHE A 41 -29.09 4.49 -8.18
N GLY A 42 -29.56 5.71 -7.92
CA GLY A 42 -30.53 6.39 -8.79
C GLY A 42 -29.95 6.68 -10.18
N SER A 43 -30.82 6.88 -11.16
CA SER A 43 -30.41 7.32 -12.49
C SER A 43 -29.68 8.66 -12.42
N GLY A 44 -28.39 8.68 -12.77
CA GLY A 44 -27.54 9.88 -12.77
C GLY A 44 -26.53 9.96 -11.62
N GLU A 45 -26.48 8.96 -10.73
CA GLU A 45 -25.48 8.89 -9.65
C GLU A 45 -24.34 7.93 -10.01
N ASP A 46 -23.17 8.48 -10.34
CA ASP A 46 -21.94 7.70 -10.56
C ASP A 46 -21.16 7.56 -9.25
N THR A 47 -21.58 6.61 -8.41
CA THR A 47 -20.95 6.36 -7.09
C THR A 47 -20.77 4.86 -6.81
N LEU A 48 -19.94 4.54 -5.81
CA LEU A 48 -19.81 3.20 -5.23
C LEU A 48 -20.51 3.13 -3.87
N PRO A 49 -20.94 1.94 -3.44
CA PRO A 49 -21.32 1.72 -2.07
C PRO A 49 -20.09 1.84 -1.16
N ARG A 50 -20.30 2.20 0.11
CA ARG A 50 -19.23 2.24 1.09
C ARG A 50 -18.74 0.82 1.37
N LEU A 51 -17.60 0.46 0.79
CA LEU A 51 -17.06 -0.90 0.88
C LEU A 51 -16.52 -1.19 2.28
N MET A 52 -16.12 -0.16 3.02
CA MET A 52 -15.74 -0.21 4.45
C MET A 52 -14.71 -1.29 4.78
N LYS A 53 -13.88 -1.67 3.81
CA LYS A 53 -12.82 -2.66 4.01
C LYS A 53 -11.69 -2.03 4.78
N VAL A 54 -11.09 -2.77 5.70
CA VAL A 54 -9.87 -2.31 6.38
C VAL A 54 -8.69 -2.59 5.47
N ILE A 55 -7.90 -1.57 5.13
CA ILE A 55 -6.78 -1.70 4.20
C ILE A 55 -5.48 -1.25 4.85
N GLY A 56 -4.55 -2.20 5.02
CA GLY A 56 -3.19 -1.96 5.48
C GLY A 56 -2.18 -2.07 4.34
N SER A 57 -1.05 -1.37 4.48
CA SER A 57 -0.03 -1.29 3.43
C SER A 57 1.36 -1.53 3.99
N ILE A 58 2.11 -2.39 3.32
CA ILE A 58 3.52 -2.70 3.56
C ILE A 58 4.27 -2.46 2.25
N VAL A 59 5.34 -1.68 2.30
CA VAL A 59 6.10 -1.30 1.11
C VAL A 59 7.59 -1.50 1.35
N GLN A 60 8.28 -2.12 0.40
CA GLN A 60 9.72 -2.38 0.46
C GLN A 60 10.46 -1.70 -0.68
N GLY A 61 11.31 -0.73 -0.37
CA GLY A 61 12.20 -0.07 -1.34
C GLY A 61 13.61 -0.66 -1.37
N ALA A 62 14.41 -0.19 -2.33
CA ALA A 62 15.83 -0.57 -2.42
C ALA A 62 16.67 0.22 -1.39
N HIS A 63 16.37 1.49 -1.17
CA HIS A 63 17.06 2.38 -0.23
C HIS A 63 16.07 3.00 0.75
N ILE A 64 16.54 3.57 1.86
CA ILE A 64 15.67 4.13 2.91
C ILE A 64 14.71 5.24 2.41
N PHE A 65 15.12 6.05 1.43
CA PHE A 65 14.30 7.09 0.80
C PHE A 65 14.13 6.87 -0.70
N SER A 66 13.55 5.74 -1.09
CA SER A 66 13.36 5.35 -2.50
C SER A 66 11.90 5.19 -2.89
N GLY A 67 11.02 6.09 -2.43
CA GLY A 67 9.62 6.17 -2.86
C GLY A 67 8.62 5.34 -2.03
N GLN A 68 9.01 4.86 -0.85
CA GLN A 68 8.14 4.12 0.07
C GLN A 68 6.91 4.94 0.44
N GLU A 69 7.10 6.19 0.88
CA GLU A 69 5.99 7.08 1.27
C GLU A 69 5.06 7.40 0.11
N HIS A 70 5.60 7.57 -1.10
CA HIS A 70 4.80 7.80 -2.31
C HIS A 70 3.93 6.58 -2.63
N THR A 71 4.53 5.40 -2.59
CA THR A 71 3.83 4.13 -2.83
C THR A 71 2.75 3.85 -1.78
N LEU A 72 3.03 4.17 -0.51
CA LEU A 72 2.04 4.07 0.58
C LEU A 72 0.89 5.07 0.36
N THR A 73 1.21 6.29 -0.04
CA THR A 73 0.20 7.32 -0.35
C THR A 73 -0.70 6.91 -1.51
N ASP A 74 -0.16 6.29 -2.56
CA ASP A 74 -0.94 5.72 -3.67
C ASP A 74 -1.94 4.67 -3.18
N LEU A 75 -1.53 3.79 -2.26
CA LEU A 75 -2.39 2.76 -1.68
C LEU A 75 -3.45 3.34 -0.74
N ILE A 76 -3.11 4.38 0.03
CA ILE A 76 -4.07 5.11 0.87
C ILE A 76 -5.12 5.78 -0.02
N ASN A 77 -4.70 6.47 -1.09
CA ASN A 77 -5.60 7.09 -2.04
C ASN A 77 -6.54 6.06 -2.68
N HIS A 78 -6.02 4.89 -3.06
CA HIS A 78 -6.84 3.77 -3.50
C HIS A 78 -7.89 3.36 -2.45
N ALA A 79 -7.48 3.16 -1.20
CA ALA A 79 -8.41 2.79 -0.13
C ALA A 79 -9.53 3.82 0.06
N LEU A 80 -9.18 5.11 0.05
CA LEU A 80 -10.13 6.22 0.18
C LEU A 80 -11.09 6.28 -1.02
N MET A 81 -10.59 6.16 -2.25
CA MET A 81 -11.41 6.14 -3.47
C MET A 81 -12.36 4.94 -3.50
N MET A 82 -11.95 3.82 -2.92
CA MET A 82 -12.77 2.62 -2.72
C MET A 82 -13.72 2.71 -1.51
N GLN A 83 -13.89 3.89 -0.91
CA GLN A 83 -14.71 4.13 0.28
C GLN A 83 -14.42 3.10 1.40
N SER A 84 -13.13 2.81 1.58
CA SER A 84 -12.58 1.86 2.54
C SER A 84 -11.78 2.61 3.62
N ILE A 85 -11.36 1.90 4.67
CA ILE A 85 -10.69 2.46 5.84
C ILE A 85 -9.19 2.12 5.77
N PRO A 86 -8.30 3.07 5.42
CA PRO A 86 -6.87 2.85 5.53
C PRO A 86 -6.46 2.76 7.01
N VAL A 87 -5.51 1.90 7.33
CA VAL A 87 -4.92 1.78 8.67
C VAL A 87 -3.42 2.05 8.65
N THR A 88 -2.94 2.67 9.73
CA THR A 88 -1.52 2.92 9.96
C THR A 88 -0.80 1.62 10.36
N GLY A 89 0.52 1.60 10.26
CA GLY A 89 1.32 0.48 10.77
C GLY A 89 1.46 0.52 12.29
N ASP A 90 1.83 1.68 12.82
CA ASP A 90 2.09 1.97 14.22
C ASP A 90 2.01 3.50 14.45
N MET A 91 2.78 4.02 15.42
CA MET A 91 3.01 5.43 15.74
C MET A 91 3.70 6.21 14.58
N TRP A 92 4.49 7.22 14.91
CA TRP A 92 5.06 8.17 13.95
C TRP A 92 6.06 7.53 12.98
N GLU A 93 6.60 6.35 13.30
CA GLU A 93 7.55 5.58 12.49
C GLU A 93 6.88 4.90 11.28
N SER A 94 5.58 4.62 11.34
CA SER A 94 4.81 3.95 10.27
C SER A 94 3.38 4.50 10.14
N TYR A 95 3.26 5.82 10.31
CA TYR A 95 2.02 6.58 10.38
C TYR A 95 1.13 6.51 9.12
N ILE A 96 1.67 6.09 7.97
CA ILE A 96 0.95 5.86 6.71
C ILE A 96 1.05 4.41 6.20
N GLY A 97 1.55 3.51 7.04
CA GLY A 97 1.83 2.11 6.70
C GLY A 97 3.29 1.73 6.94
N ALA A 98 3.60 0.45 6.78
CA ALA A 98 4.92 -0.08 7.10
C ALA A 98 5.87 0.05 5.90
N ALA A 99 6.81 0.99 5.99
CA ALA A 99 7.87 1.17 5.01
C ALA A 99 9.15 0.41 5.42
N GLY A 100 9.77 -0.29 4.48
CA GLY A 100 11.04 -0.98 4.67
C GLY A 100 12.00 -0.76 3.50
N TRP A 101 13.25 -1.16 3.69
CA TRP A 101 14.27 -1.16 2.64
C TRP A 101 15.27 -2.30 2.82
N THR A 102 16.13 -2.51 1.83
CA THR A 102 17.09 -3.64 1.82
C THR A 102 18.53 -3.22 1.51
N ASN A 103 18.80 -1.93 1.35
CA ASN A 103 20.10 -1.42 0.91
C ASN A 103 20.58 -2.08 -0.39
N ASN A 104 19.66 -2.27 -1.34
CA ASN A 104 19.91 -2.91 -2.63
C ASN A 104 20.43 -4.36 -2.54
N LYS A 105 20.15 -5.05 -1.44
CA LYS A 105 20.46 -6.47 -1.27
C LYS A 105 19.22 -7.31 -1.55
N ILE A 106 19.44 -8.46 -2.18
CA ILE A 106 18.38 -9.39 -2.55
C ILE A 106 18.11 -10.40 -1.42
N ASP A 107 19.07 -10.56 -0.51
CA ASP A 107 19.01 -11.53 0.58
C ASP A 107 17.86 -11.22 1.54
N ARG A 108 17.16 -12.28 1.96
CA ARG A 108 16.07 -12.18 2.95
C ARG A 108 16.50 -11.52 4.27
N ASN A 109 17.76 -11.70 4.65
CA ASN A 109 18.30 -11.22 5.92
C ASN A 109 19.05 -9.89 5.79
N ALA A 110 18.88 -9.17 4.67
CA ALA A 110 19.61 -7.94 4.37
C ALA A 110 19.60 -6.90 5.50
N MET A 111 18.42 -6.67 6.09
CA MET A 111 18.23 -5.74 7.21
C MET A 111 18.86 -6.24 8.51
N GLU A 112 18.68 -7.52 8.83
CA GLU A 112 19.27 -8.13 10.04
C GLU A 112 20.80 -8.08 9.99
N ASP A 113 21.38 -8.35 8.81
CA ASP A 113 22.82 -8.29 8.59
C ASP A 113 23.37 -6.85 8.68
N ASP A 114 22.64 -5.86 8.17
CA ASP A 114 23.03 -4.45 8.30
C ASP A 114 22.92 -3.94 9.74
N PHE A 115 21.89 -4.36 10.47
CA PHE A 115 21.74 -4.06 11.88
C PHE A 115 22.92 -4.62 12.69
N LYS A 116 23.27 -5.89 12.47
CA LYS A 116 24.42 -6.56 13.11
C LYS A 116 25.75 -5.88 12.79
N LYS A 117 25.93 -5.43 11.54
CA LYS A 117 27.12 -4.66 11.11
C LYS A 117 27.17 -3.25 11.70
N GLY A 118 26.08 -2.80 12.32
CA GLY A 118 25.98 -1.49 12.95
C GLY A 118 25.82 -0.36 11.94
N ASN A 119 25.16 -0.61 10.82
CA ASN A 119 24.80 0.44 9.88
C ASN A 119 23.88 1.46 10.59
N PHE A 120 24.23 2.75 10.47
CA PHE A 120 23.55 3.86 11.12
C PHE A 120 22.06 3.87 10.80
N ASP A 121 21.70 3.77 9.51
CA ASP A 121 20.30 3.86 9.07
C ASP A 121 19.44 2.78 9.71
N THR A 122 19.95 1.54 9.75
CA THR A 122 19.25 0.41 10.37
C THR A 122 19.19 0.48 11.89
N ARG A 123 20.02 1.30 12.56
CA ARG A 123 19.98 1.45 14.03
C ARG A 123 19.07 2.57 14.50
N VAL A 124 18.79 3.53 13.62
CA VAL A 124 17.99 4.72 13.95
C VAL A 124 16.55 4.58 13.46
N ALA A 125 16.34 3.90 12.32
CA ALA A 125 15.05 3.81 11.65
C ALA A 125 14.36 2.44 11.78
N VAL A 126 14.93 1.49 12.54
CA VAL A 126 14.33 0.17 12.86
C VAL A 126 14.00 0.10 14.34
#